data_AF-A0A6L9E9Z0-F1
#
_entry.id   AF-A0A6L9E9Z0-F1
#
_cell.length_a   1.000
_cell.length_b   1.000
_cell.length_c   1.000
_cell.angle_alpha   90.00
_cell.angle_beta   90.00
_cell.angle_gamma   90.00
#
_symmetry.space_group_name_H-M   'P 1'
#
loop_
_entity.id
_entity.type
_entity.pdbx_description
1 polymer ?
#
loop_
_entity_poly.entity_id
_entity_poly.type
_entity_poly.pdbx_seq_one_letter_code
_entity_poly.pdbx_strand_id
1 'polypeptide(L)'
;MRPKYILSIFVLSLCFNLQGQNVKEAIQNSKQIAEGKKNLERDIKELEAFKAKLAVLDTAFETRNSERSNEVKANIVKDMIREVGQSGEKAKKARKEIAQSSAEVRSERREIREDREDSDHGGYDRRDDERDLARDKANARDDRRDRRDDIRDFQGQIDRAEKQASILEKLKEYSFSFEDADMEKAVAQKALLLEFKTSLEQDVEATKRELNEDIRESREDRRERRDDRNERDEYDTKRKRKRRW
;
A
#
# COMPACT_ATOMS: atom_id res chain seq x y z
N MET A 1 -35.78 37.04 -23.73
CA MET A 1 -34.66 36.17 -24.16
C MET A 1 -34.65 34.94 -23.27
N ARG A 2 -34.73 33.72 -23.82
CA ARG A 2 -35.08 32.48 -23.11
C ARG A 2 -33.82 31.66 -22.75
N PRO A 3 -33.53 31.39 -21.46
CA PRO A 3 -32.47 30.48 -21.04
C PRO A 3 -33.00 29.04 -21.06
N LYS A 4 -33.14 28.43 -22.26
CA LYS A 4 -33.62 27.03 -22.40
C LYS A 4 -32.53 26.05 -22.86
N TYR A 5 -31.30 26.52 -23.10
CA TYR A 5 -30.22 25.70 -23.66
C TYR A 5 -29.07 25.42 -22.68
N ILE A 6 -29.04 26.05 -21.49
CA ILE A 6 -27.95 25.86 -20.52
C ILE A 6 -28.11 24.54 -19.74
N LEU A 7 -29.33 24.06 -19.53
CA LEU A 7 -29.59 22.83 -18.77
C LEU A 7 -29.21 21.55 -19.55
N SER A 8 -29.25 21.58 -20.88
CA SER A 8 -28.99 20.41 -21.72
C SER A 8 -27.50 20.11 -21.91
N ILE A 9 -26.62 21.10 -21.72
CA ILE A 9 -25.15 20.91 -21.82
C ILE A 9 -24.60 20.25 -20.54
N PHE A 10 -25.21 20.48 -19.38
CA PHE A 10 -24.76 19.90 -18.10
C PHE A 10 -25.04 18.39 -17.98
N VAL A 11 -26.08 17.89 -18.65
CA VAL A 11 -26.46 16.46 -18.62
C VAL A 11 -25.57 15.60 -19.53
N LEU A 12 -25.01 16.17 -20.61
CA LEU A 12 -24.10 15.43 -21.51
C LEU A 12 -22.71 15.20 -20.90
N SER A 13 -22.28 16.00 -19.92
CA SER A 13 -20.96 15.88 -19.28
C SER A 13 -20.89 14.77 -18.23
N LEU A 14 -22.03 14.25 -17.75
CA LEU A 14 -22.05 13.23 -16.69
C LEU A 14 -21.76 11.82 -17.22
N CYS A 15 -22.13 11.52 -18.47
CA CYS A 15 -21.99 10.17 -19.03
C CYS A 15 -20.56 9.79 -19.48
N PHE A 16 -19.63 10.74 -19.59
CA PHE A 16 -18.24 10.44 -19.94
C PHE A 16 -17.37 10.03 -18.74
N ASN A 17 -17.88 10.08 -17.51
CA ASN A 17 -17.06 9.85 -16.31
C ASN A 17 -16.87 8.36 -15.97
N LEU A 18 -17.83 7.49 -16.27
CA LEU A 18 -17.79 6.08 -15.86
C LEU A 18 -16.71 5.27 -16.61
N GLN A 19 -16.55 5.47 -17.94
CA GLN A 19 -15.46 4.85 -18.69
C GLN A 19 -14.06 5.34 -18.28
N GLY A 20 -14.00 6.48 -17.58
CA GLY A 20 -12.75 7.04 -17.08
C GLY A 20 -12.25 6.37 -15.81
N GLN A 21 -13.10 5.74 -15.00
CA GLN A 21 -12.72 5.18 -13.70
C GLN A 21 -11.80 3.95 -13.84
N ASN A 22 -12.22 2.93 -14.61
CA ASN A 22 -11.43 1.70 -14.81
C ASN A 22 -10.07 1.97 -15.50
N VAL A 23 -9.96 3.04 -16.30
CA VAL A 23 -8.69 3.46 -16.91
C VAL A 23 -7.82 4.19 -15.88
N LYS A 24 -8.41 5.03 -15.03
CA LYS A 24 -7.70 5.73 -13.96
C LYS A 24 -7.13 4.75 -12.93
N GLU A 25 -7.91 3.77 -12.50
CA GLU A 25 -7.48 2.70 -11.58
C GLU A 25 -6.32 1.91 -12.18
N ALA A 26 -6.43 1.45 -13.43
CA ALA A 26 -5.34 0.71 -14.07
C ALA A 26 -4.03 1.52 -14.19
N ILE A 27 -4.13 2.82 -14.47
CA ILE A 27 -2.98 3.73 -14.49
C ILE A 27 -2.42 3.92 -13.08
N GLN A 28 -3.28 4.07 -12.08
CA GLN A 28 -2.91 4.20 -10.68
C GLN A 28 -2.17 2.94 -10.18
N ASN A 29 -2.71 1.75 -10.42
CA ASN A 29 -2.13 0.47 -9.99
C ASN A 29 -0.76 0.26 -10.67
N SER A 30 -0.65 0.58 -11.97
CA SER A 30 0.63 0.54 -12.68
C SER A 30 1.67 1.50 -12.07
N LYS A 31 1.22 2.70 -11.66
CA LYS A 31 2.08 3.69 -11.02
C LYS A 31 2.51 3.25 -9.62
N GLN A 32 1.60 2.68 -8.82
CA GLN A 32 1.89 2.13 -7.49
C GLN A 32 2.91 1.00 -7.58
N ILE A 33 2.73 0.02 -8.48
CA ILE A 33 3.69 -1.07 -8.71
C ILE A 33 5.08 -0.52 -9.11
N ALA A 34 5.12 0.48 -10.00
CA ALA A 34 6.39 1.09 -10.41
C ALA A 34 7.08 1.83 -9.24
N GLU A 35 6.31 2.56 -8.43
CA GLU A 35 6.79 3.24 -7.23
C GLU A 35 7.28 2.23 -6.17
N GLY A 36 6.51 1.18 -5.91
CA GLY A 36 6.86 0.09 -5.00
C GLY A 36 8.17 -0.60 -5.37
N LYS A 37 8.39 -0.90 -6.65
CA LYS A 37 9.68 -1.44 -7.14
C LYS A 37 10.85 -0.51 -6.87
N LYS A 38 10.67 0.79 -7.14
CA LYS A 38 11.71 1.80 -6.90
C LYS A 38 12.02 1.94 -5.41
N ASN A 39 10.99 1.94 -4.57
CA ASN A 39 11.15 1.98 -3.12
C ASN A 39 11.88 0.73 -2.63
N LEU A 40 11.49 -0.46 -3.08
CA LEU A 40 12.16 -1.71 -2.74
C LEU A 40 13.65 -1.70 -3.11
N GLU A 41 14.00 -1.23 -4.31
CA GLU A 41 15.40 -1.13 -4.73
C GLU A 41 16.20 -0.17 -3.84
N ARG A 42 15.61 0.98 -3.49
CA ARG A 42 16.23 1.95 -2.58
C ARG A 42 16.42 1.35 -1.18
N ASP A 43 15.37 0.76 -0.62
CA ASP A 43 15.38 0.20 0.74
C ASP A 43 16.41 -0.94 0.85
N ILE A 44 16.58 -1.76 -0.20
CA ILE A 44 17.67 -2.77 -0.28
C ILE A 44 19.06 -2.10 -0.27
N LYS A 45 19.26 -1.06 -1.08
CA LYS A 45 20.55 -0.33 -1.11
C LYS A 45 20.86 0.33 0.23
N GLU A 46 19.86 0.90 0.89
CA GLU A 46 20.00 1.50 2.23
C GLU A 46 20.34 0.45 3.29
N LEU A 47 19.70 -0.72 3.25
CA LEU A 47 20.02 -1.85 4.13
C LEU A 47 21.47 -2.34 3.94
N GLU A 48 21.93 -2.51 2.70
CA GLU A 48 23.30 -2.95 2.43
C GLU A 48 24.34 -1.90 2.86
N ALA A 49 24.05 -0.61 2.64
CA ALA A 49 24.90 0.48 3.15
C ALA A 49 24.94 0.49 4.69
N PHE A 50 23.82 0.23 5.35
CA PHE A 50 23.74 0.12 6.81
C PHE A 50 24.57 -1.06 7.33
N LYS A 51 24.45 -2.24 6.71
CA LYS A 51 25.27 -3.44 7.04
C LYS A 51 26.76 -3.17 6.89
N ALA A 52 27.18 -2.48 5.83
CA ALA A 52 28.59 -2.12 5.64
C ALA A 52 29.11 -1.23 6.79
N LYS A 53 28.33 -0.24 7.22
CA LYS A 53 28.69 0.61 8.38
C LYS A 53 28.75 -0.19 9.68
N LEU A 54 27.84 -1.13 9.89
CA LEU A 54 27.88 -2.03 11.04
C LEU A 54 29.16 -2.87 11.08
N ALA A 55 29.61 -3.42 9.95
CA ALA A 55 30.86 -4.18 9.90
C ALA A 55 32.08 -3.33 10.30
N VAL A 56 32.11 -2.05 9.88
CA VAL A 56 33.16 -1.11 10.30
C VAL A 56 33.07 -0.80 11.79
N LEU A 57 31.85 -0.62 12.32
CA LEU A 57 31.63 -0.45 13.75
C LEU A 57 32.07 -1.68 14.54
N ASP A 58 31.77 -2.89 14.06
CA ASP A 58 32.16 -4.15 14.70
C ASP A 58 33.68 -4.24 14.84
N THR A 59 34.41 -3.93 13.77
CA THR A 59 35.88 -3.88 13.78
C THR A 59 36.40 -2.85 14.79
N ALA A 60 35.82 -1.65 14.82
CA ALA A 60 36.20 -0.59 15.78
C ALA A 60 35.87 -0.98 17.23
N PHE A 61 34.78 -1.71 17.43
CA PHE A 61 34.33 -2.19 18.74
C PHE A 61 35.22 -3.31 19.27
N GLU A 62 35.58 -4.28 18.43
CA GLU A 62 36.49 -5.38 18.78
C GLU A 62 37.89 -4.88 19.13
N THR A 63 38.37 -3.85 18.42
CA THR A 63 39.65 -3.18 18.70
C THR A 63 39.56 -2.16 19.85
N ARG A 64 38.39 -2.01 20.48
CA ARG A 64 38.11 -1.07 21.57
C ARG A 64 38.50 0.38 21.24
N ASN A 65 38.36 0.78 19.97
CA ASN A 65 38.63 2.14 19.53
C ASN A 65 37.37 2.99 19.71
N SER A 66 37.26 3.72 20.83
CA SER A 66 36.09 4.51 21.20
C SER A 66 35.85 5.69 20.26
N GLU A 67 36.91 6.38 19.83
CA GLU A 67 36.82 7.50 18.88
C GLU A 67 36.21 7.02 17.56
N ARG A 68 36.80 5.97 16.97
CA ARG A 68 36.32 5.42 15.70
C ARG A 68 34.91 4.85 15.83
N SER A 69 34.60 4.17 16.93
CA SER A 69 33.26 3.63 17.18
C SER A 69 32.20 4.75 17.24
N ASN A 70 32.51 5.87 17.91
CA ASN A 70 31.61 7.00 18.01
C ASN A 70 31.45 7.76 16.69
N GLU A 71 32.52 7.90 15.90
CA GLU A 71 32.46 8.47 14.54
C GLU A 71 31.54 7.65 13.62
N VAL A 72 31.73 6.33 13.59
CA VAL A 72 30.90 5.43 12.78
C VAL A 72 29.45 5.42 13.29
N LYS A 73 29.24 5.39 14.61
CA LYS A 73 27.91 5.50 15.23
C LYS A 73 27.20 6.79 14.81
N ALA A 74 27.88 7.95 14.83
CA ALA A 74 27.28 9.21 14.40
C ALA A 74 26.81 9.15 12.93
N ASN A 75 27.61 8.52 12.06
CA ASN A 75 27.25 8.29 10.66
C ASN A 75 26.08 7.30 10.49
N ILE A 76 25.92 6.33 11.40
CA ILE A 76 24.78 5.41 11.42
C ILE A 76 23.52 6.13 11.93
N VAL A 77 23.61 6.87 13.04
CA VAL A 77 22.50 7.64 13.61
C VAL A 77 21.94 8.65 12.61
N LYS A 78 22.80 9.29 11.80
CA LYS A 78 22.36 10.16 10.71
C LYS A 78 21.47 9.43 9.69
N ASP A 79 21.84 8.22 9.30
CA ASP A 79 21.03 7.41 8.38
C ASP A 79 19.73 6.96 9.05
N MET A 80 19.78 6.58 10.34
CA MET A 80 18.59 6.20 11.11
C MET A 80 17.58 7.34 11.24
N ILE A 81 18.04 8.59 11.43
CA ILE A 81 17.17 9.78 11.45
C ILE A 81 16.43 9.91 10.12
N ARG A 82 17.16 9.75 9.01
CA ARG A 82 16.55 9.78 7.68
C ARG A 82 15.52 8.67 7.53
N GLU A 83 15.84 7.45 7.94
CA GLU A 83 14.96 6.28 7.83
C GLU A 83 13.67 6.45 8.65
N VAL A 84 13.79 6.80 9.94
CA VAL A 84 12.64 7.07 10.81
C VAL A 84 11.74 8.17 10.22
N GLY A 85 12.34 9.20 9.63
CA GLY A 85 11.60 10.24 8.89
C GLY A 85 10.82 9.67 7.70
N GLN A 86 11.43 8.78 6.92
CA GLN A 86 10.76 8.11 5.80
C GLN A 86 9.62 7.20 6.28
N SER A 87 9.82 6.42 7.34
CA SER A 87 8.80 5.56 7.95
C SER A 87 7.56 6.36 8.39
N GLY A 88 7.75 7.58 8.90
CA GLY A 88 6.64 8.49 9.22
C GLY A 88 5.81 8.92 8.01
N GLU A 89 6.46 9.19 6.87
CA GLU A 89 5.75 9.51 5.61
C GLU A 89 5.03 8.29 5.02
N LYS A 90 5.66 7.11 5.11
CA LYS A 90 5.03 5.83 4.71
C LYS A 90 3.74 5.58 5.52
N ALA A 91 3.78 5.78 6.83
CA ALA A 91 2.59 5.64 7.69
C ALA A 91 1.46 6.63 7.31
N LYS A 92 1.78 7.85 6.91
CA LYS A 92 0.77 8.81 6.41
C LYS A 92 0.14 8.35 5.09
N LYS A 93 0.92 7.72 4.21
CA LYS A 93 0.44 7.18 2.93
C LYS A 93 -0.52 6.00 3.19
N ALA A 94 -0.12 5.05 4.03
CA ALA A 94 -0.96 3.91 4.41
C ALA A 94 -2.31 4.31 5.05
N ARG A 95 -2.34 5.38 5.86
CA ARG A 95 -3.62 5.93 6.37
C ARG A 95 -4.56 6.39 5.26
N LYS A 96 -4.02 6.95 4.18
CA LYS A 96 -4.83 7.38 3.02
C LYS A 96 -5.34 6.17 2.24
N GLU A 97 -4.50 5.15 2.06
CA GLU A 97 -4.87 3.89 1.39
C GLU A 97 -6.02 3.19 2.14
N ILE A 98 -5.91 3.02 3.47
CA ILE A 98 -7.02 2.47 4.29
C ILE A 98 -8.32 3.28 4.14
N ALA A 99 -8.21 4.60 4.04
CA ALA A 99 -9.38 5.45 3.84
C ALA A 99 -10.01 5.25 2.45
N GLN A 100 -9.20 4.97 1.43
CA GLN A 100 -9.63 4.65 0.07
C GLN A 100 -10.31 3.27 0.02
N SER A 101 -9.67 2.19 0.50
CA SER A 101 -10.31 0.86 0.53
C SER A 101 -11.53 0.82 1.46
N SER A 102 -11.57 1.66 2.50
CA SER A 102 -12.81 1.85 3.28
C SER A 102 -13.93 2.57 2.52
N ALA A 103 -13.61 3.43 1.55
CA ALA A 103 -14.59 4.08 0.70
C ALA A 103 -15.10 3.11 -0.39
N GLU A 104 -14.23 2.32 -1.00
CA GLU A 104 -14.56 1.28 -1.99
C GLU A 104 -15.53 0.26 -1.41
N VAL A 105 -15.22 -0.32 -0.24
CA VAL A 105 -16.13 -1.24 0.49
C VAL A 105 -17.52 -0.62 0.75
N ARG A 106 -17.62 0.71 0.87
CA ARG A 106 -18.91 1.38 1.05
C ARG A 106 -19.65 1.57 -0.27
N SER A 107 -18.95 1.89 -1.36
CA SER A 107 -19.56 1.96 -2.70
C SER A 107 -20.08 0.58 -3.11
N GLU A 108 -19.28 -0.46 -2.97
CA GLU A 108 -19.66 -1.83 -3.32
C GLU A 108 -20.91 -2.31 -2.57
N ARG A 109 -21.01 -1.94 -1.28
CA ARG A 109 -22.22 -2.23 -0.49
C ARG A 109 -23.47 -1.51 -0.99
N ARG A 110 -23.32 -0.35 -1.64
CA ARG A 110 -24.44 0.39 -2.23
C ARG A 110 -24.84 -0.26 -3.55
N GLU A 111 -23.88 -0.64 -4.38
CA GLU A 111 -24.11 -1.33 -5.66
C GLU A 111 -24.87 -2.64 -5.45
N ILE A 112 -24.37 -3.54 -4.58
CA ILE A 112 -25.09 -4.77 -4.19
C ILE A 112 -26.52 -4.52 -3.72
N ARG A 113 -26.75 -3.39 -3.05
CA ARG A 113 -28.08 -3.04 -2.57
C ARG A 113 -28.98 -2.58 -3.73
N GLU A 114 -28.46 -1.76 -4.62
CA GLU A 114 -29.16 -1.29 -5.82
C GLU A 114 -29.51 -2.47 -6.73
N ASP A 115 -28.58 -3.39 -7.00
CA ASP A 115 -28.82 -4.59 -7.83
C ASP A 115 -29.86 -5.53 -7.22
N ARG A 116 -29.85 -5.63 -5.89
CA ARG A 116 -30.88 -6.39 -5.16
C ARG A 116 -32.26 -5.74 -5.29
N GLU A 117 -32.34 -4.42 -5.16
CA GLU A 117 -33.60 -3.68 -5.31
C GLU A 117 -34.13 -3.78 -6.76
N ASP A 118 -33.24 -3.73 -7.77
CA ASP A 118 -33.60 -3.87 -9.18
C ASP A 118 -34.06 -5.30 -9.53
N SER A 119 -33.37 -6.34 -9.04
CA SER A 119 -33.77 -7.75 -9.24
C SER A 119 -35.10 -8.11 -8.58
N ASP A 120 -35.44 -7.47 -7.45
CA ASP A 120 -36.74 -7.66 -6.77
C ASP A 120 -37.92 -7.02 -7.55
N HIS A 121 -37.67 -6.01 -8.39
CA HIS A 121 -38.71 -5.23 -9.11
C HIS A 121 -38.71 -5.43 -10.65
N GLY A 122 -37.69 -6.06 -11.22
CA GLY A 122 -37.52 -6.27 -12.65
C GLY A 122 -38.23 -7.53 -13.19
N GLY A 123 -39.00 -7.40 -14.27
CA GLY A 123 -39.63 -8.52 -14.98
C GLY A 123 -38.74 -9.23 -16.03
N TYR A 124 -37.42 -9.05 -15.95
CA TYR A 124 -36.45 -9.55 -16.94
C TYR A 124 -35.57 -10.71 -16.37
N ASP A 125 -34.60 -11.17 -17.16
CA ASP A 125 -33.99 -12.51 -17.16
C ASP A 125 -33.26 -12.91 -15.85
N ARG A 126 -33.99 -13.54 -14.92
CA ARG A 126 -33.49 -14.02 -13.60
C ARG A 126 -32.11 -14.68 -13.59
N ARG A 127 -31.69 -15.33 -14.68
CA ARG A 127 -30.39 -16.01 -14.75
C ARG A 127 -29.22 -15.04 -14.89
N ASP A 128 -29.43 -13.92 -15.58
CA ASP A 128 -28.43 -12.88 -15.71
C ASP A 128 -28.30 -12.15 -14.36
N ASP A 129 -29.42 -11.76 -13.73
CA ASP A 129 -29.44 -11.10 -12.42
C ASP A 129 -28.79 -11.95 -11.31
N GLU A 130 -29.00 -13.28 -11.32
CA GLU A 130 -28.33 -14.20 -10.39
C GLU A 130 -26.81 -14.27 -10.59
N ARG A 131 -26.35 -14.14 -11.85
CA ARG A 131 -24.94 -14.17 -12.21
C ARG A 131 -24.24 -12.89 -11.76
N ASP A 132 -24.87 -11.74 -11.98
CA ASP A 132 -24.33 -10.43 -11.64
C ASP A 132 -24.23 -10.29 -10.11
N LEU A 133 -25.32 -10.60 -9.39
CA LEU A 133 -25.32 -10.61 -7.93
C LEU A 133 -24.29 -11.58 -7.31
N ALA A 134 -23.96 -12.68 -8.00
CA ALA A 134 -22.92 -13.60 -7.56
C ALA A 134 -21.51 -13.02 -7.75
N ARG A 135 -21.30 -12.21 -8.79
CA ARG A 135 -20.04 -11.48 -9.06
C ARG A 135 -19.83 -10.37 -8.04
N ASP A 136 -20.82 -9.51 -7.80
CA ASP A 136 -20.69 -8.40 -6.84
C ASP A 136 -20.42 -8.93 -5.42
N LYS A 137 -21.05 -10.06 -5.05
CA LYS A 137 -20.76 -10.73 -3.78
C LYS A 137 -19.32 -11.24 -3.69
N ALA A 138 -18.72 -11.66 -4.80
CA ALA A 138 -17.34 -12.08 -4.86
C ALA A 138 -16.40 -10.87 -4.70
N ASN A 139 -16.63 -9.81 -5.49
CA ASN A 139 -15.88 -8.55 -5.44
C ASN A 139 -15.92 -7.96 -4.02
N ALA A 140 -17.12 -7.82 -3.43
CA ALA A 140 -17.27 -7.34 -2.06
C ALA A 140 -16.63 -8.21 -0.98
N ARG A 141 -16.37 -9.49 -1.25
CA ARG A 141 -15.60 -10.34 -0.32
C ARG A 141 -14.11 -10.04 -0.43
N ASP A 142 -13.63 -9.80 -1.64
CA ASP A 142 -12.23 -9.50 -1.92
C ASP A 142 -11.87 -8.09 -1.40
N ASP A 143 -12.67 -7.05 -1.66
CA ASP A 143 -12.46 -5.70 -1.08
C ASP A 143 -12.37 -5.71 0.47
N ARG A 144 -13.17 -6.59 1.11
CA ARG A 144 -13.16 -6.72 2.58
C ARG A 144 -11.91 -7.43 3.08
N ARG A 145 -11.35 -8.33 2.28
CA ARG A 145 -10.09 -9.00 2.55
C ARG A 145 -8.97 -7.98 2.42
N ASP A 146 -8.93 -7.24 1.32
CA ASP A 146 -7.86 -6.29 1.01
C ASP A 146 -7.82 -5.18 2.07
N ARG A 147 -8.98 -4.61 2.41
CA ARG A 147 -9.09 -3.67 3.54
C ARG A 147 -8.55 -4.23 4.87
N ARG A 148 -8.73 -5.53 5.12
CA ARG A 148 -8.25 -6.15 6.37
C ARG A 148 -6.73 -6.32 6.32
N ASP A 149 -6.21 -6.73 5.18
CA ASP A 149 -4.78 -6.91 4.96
C ASP A 149 -4.07 -5.53 5.01
N ASP A 150 -4.63 -4.48 4.39
CA ASP A 150 -4.19 -3.07 4.52
C ASP A 150 -4.08 -2.62 5.99
N ILE A 151 -5.12 -2.87 6.78
CA ILE A 151 -5.16 -2.47 8.20
C ILE A 151 -4.06 -3.21 8.98
N ARG A 152 -3.89 -4.51 8.72
CA ARG A 152 -2.87 -5.32 9.40
C ARG A 152 -1.47 -4.83 9.05
N ASP A 153 -1.22 -4.57 7.78
CA ASP A 153 0.08 -4.19 7.27
C ASP A 153 0.46 -2.77 7.72
N PHE A 154 -0.53 -1.87 7.74
CA PHE A 154 -0.41 -0.54 8.34
C PHE A 154 -0.07 -0.59 9.83
N GLN A 155 -0.75 -1.43 10.62
CA GLN A 155 -0.41 -1.58 12.03
C GLN A 155 1.02 -2.08 12.20
N GLY A 156 1.42 -3.10 11.42
CA GLY A 156 2.79 -3.59 11.43
C GLY A 156 3.81 -2.52 11.05
N GLN A 157 3.47 -1.61 10.14
CA GLN A 157 4.33 -0.48 9.75
C GLN A 157 4.46 0.56 10.88
N ILE A 158 3.36 0.87 11.59
CA ILE A 158 3.40 1.74 12.78
C ILE A 158 4.31 1.14 13.85
N ASP A 159 4.09 -0.14 14.19
CA ASP A 159 4.83 -0.80 15.26
C ASP A 159 6.34 -0.80 14.96
N ARG A 160 6.73 -1.04 13.69
CA ARG A 160 8.13 -0.96 13.26
C ARG A 160 8.67 0.47 13.32
N ALA A 161 7.90 1.46 12.87
CA ALA A 161 8.33 2.87 12.92
C ALA A 161 8.53 3.36 14.37
N GLU A 162 7.62 3.02 15.28
CA GLU A 162 7.73 3.35 16.71
C GLU A 162 8.95 2.68 17.35
N LYS A 163 9.17 1.39 17.02
CA LYS A 163 10.36 0.66 17.45
C LYS A 163 11.65 1.30 16.95
N GLN A 164 11.71 1.64 15.66
CA GLN A 164 12.86 2.34 15.05
C GLN A 164 13.12 3.69 15.73
N ALA A 165 12.07 4.47 16.01
CA ALA A 165 12.18 5.75 16.71
C ALA A 165 12.68 5.58 18.15
N SER A 166 12.18 4.58 18.89
CA SER A 166 12.63 4.28 20.25
C SER A 166 14.11 3.87 20.29
N ILE A 167 14.53 3.02 19.36
CA ILE A 167 15.94 2.60 19.23
C ILE A 167 16.83 3.81 18.90
N LEU A 168 16.41 4.64 17.94
CA LEU A 168 17.12 5.85 17.56
C LEU A 168 17.33 6.78 18.76
N GLU A 169 16.29 7.00 19.57
CA GLU A 169 16.38 7.91 20.71
C GLU A 169 17.41 7.42 21.75
N LYS A 170 17.41 6.13 22.07
CA LYS A 170 18.40 5.52 22.98
C LYS A 170 19.84 5.64 22.45
N LEU A 171 20.02 5.55 21.13
CA LEU A 171 21.35 5.58 20.50
C LEU A 171 21.92 7.00 20.33
N LYS A 172 21.08 8.03 20.24
CA LYS A 172 21.54 9.43 20.13
C LYS A 172 22.31 9.88 21.37
N GLU A 173 21.83 9.51 22.54
CA GLU A 173 22.36 10.00 23.82
C GLU A 173 23.63 9.26 24.25
N TYR A 174 23.79 8.01 23.82
CA TYR A 174 24.89 7.16 24.26
C TYR A 174 26.17 7.41 23.47
N SER A 175 27.33 7.41 24.12
CA SER A 175 28.65 7.38 23.48
C SER A 175 29.44 6.17 23.94
N PHE A 176 30.09 5.48 23.01
CA PHE A 176 30.87 4.27 23.30
C PHE A 176 32.07 4.62 24.19
N SER A 177 32.16 3.92 25.32
CA SER A 177 33.30 3.84 26.22
C SER A 177 33.63 2.36 26.41
N PHE A 178 34.92 2.04 26.43
CA PHE A 178 35.42 0.66 26.60
C PHE A 178 36.11 0.46 27.95
N GLU A 179 35.82 1.33 28.91
CA GLU A 179 36.14 1.10 30.32
C GLU A 179 35.30 -0.07 30.85
N ASP A 180 35.84 -0.89 31.75
CA ASP A 180 35.19 -2.12 32.22
C ASP A 180 33.78 -1.87 32.79
N ALA A 181 33.56 -0.72 33.43
CA ALA A 181 32.26 -0.33 33.99
C ALA A 181 31.19 -0.02 32.92
N ASP A 182 31.60 0.28 31.68
CA ASP A 182 30.71 0.66 30.57
C ASP A 182 30.61 -0.40 29.48
N MET A 183 31.41 -1.49 29.55
CA MET A 183 31.40 -2.57 28.57
C MET A 183 30.00 -3.20 28.39
N GLU A 184 29.26 -3.43 29.47
CA GLU A 184 27.90 -3.99 29.40
C GLU A 184 26.95 -3.04 28.65
N LYS A 185 27.04 -1.74 28.92
CA LYS A 185 26.25 -0.72 28.21
C LYS A 185 26.65 -0.67 26.73
N ALA A 186 27.94 -0.75 26.41
CA ALA A 186 28.43 -0.75 25.04
C ALA A 186 27.87 -1.95 24.25
N VAL A 187 27.85 -3.14 24.87
CA VAL A 187 27.25 -4.35 24.28
C VAL A 187 25.74 -4.17 24.07
N ALA A 188 25.02 -3.65 25.06
CA ALA A 188 23.58 -3.40 24.94
C ALA A 188 23.26 -2.42 23.80
N GLN A 189 24.07 -1.37 23.63
CA GLN A 189 23.87 -0.37 22.58
C GLN A 189 24.20 -0.91 21.20
N LYS A 190 25.24 -1.76 21.08
CA LYS A 190 25.49 -2.54 19.87
C LYS A 190 24.32 -3.45 19.52
N ALA A 191 23.68 -4.07 20.51
CA ALA A 191 22.51 -4.92 20.29
C ALA A 191 21.31 -4.11 19.72
N LEU A 192 21.09 -2.87 20.18
CA LEU A 192 20.06 -1.97 19.63
C LEU A 192 20.29 -1.67 18.14
N LEU A 193 21.55 -1.51 17.71
CA LEU A 193 21.87 -1.31 16.29
C LEU A 193 21.57 -2.55 15.43
N LEU A 194 21.80 -3.74 15.97
CA LEU A 194 21.41 -4.99 15.31
C LEU A 194 19.89 -5.15 15.24
N GLU A 195 19.19 -4.77 16.30
CA GLU A 195 17.72 -4.75 16.31
C GLU A 195 17.16 -3.77 15.27
N PHE A 196 17.78 -2.60 15.11
CA PHE A 196 17.43 -1.66 14.05
C PHE A 196 17.64 -2.27 12.67
N LYS A 197 18.79 -2.91 12.42
CA LYS A 197 19.05 -3.65 11.16
C LYS A 197 17.95 -4.67 10.87
N THR A 198 17.56 -5.48 11.87
CA THR A 198 16.48 -6.46 11.69
C THR A 198 15.15 -5.79 11.33
N SER A 199 14.85 -4.61 11.87
CA SER A 199 13.65 -3.86 11.46
C SER A 199 13.70 -3.42 9.99
N LEU A 200 14.88 -3.03 9.46
CA LEU A 200 15.06 -2.71 8.04
C LEU A 200 14.88 -3.93 7.13
N GLU A 201 15.36 -5.10 7.57
CA GLU A 201 15.14 -6.36 6.87
C GLU A 201 13.64 -6.69 6.78
N GLN A 202 12.91 -6.49 7.88
CA GLN A 202 11.45 -6.65 7.92
C GLN A 202 10.73 -5.65 7.00
N ASP A 203 11.20 -4.40 6.90
CA ASP A 203 10.64 -3.41 5.97
C ASP A 203 10.84 -3.83 4.51
N VAL A 204 12.03 -4.32 4.14
CA VAL A 204 12.30 -4.86 2.79
C VAL A 204 11.38 -6.05 2.49
N GLU A 205 11.18 -6.95 3.44
CA GLU A 205 10.27 -8.09 3.28
C GLU A 205 8.80 -7.67 3.19
N ALA A 206 8.38 -6.67 3.96
CA ALA A 206 7.03 -6.11 3.88
C ALA A 206 6.78 -5.50 2.50
N THR A 207 7.68 -4.64 2.00
CA THR A 207 7.57 -4.04 0.65
C THR A 207 7.55 -5.10 -0.46
N LYS A 208 8.27 -6.22 -0.29
CA LYS A 208 8.19 -7.35 -1.24
C LYS A 208 6.81 -8.02 -1.24
N ARG A 209 6.21 -8.18 -0.06
CA ARG A 209 4.89 -8.80 0.08
C ARG A 209 3.81 -7.89 -0.53
N GLU A 210 3.81 -6.61 -0.15
CA GLU A 210 2.95 -5.56 -0.72
C GLU A 210 3.02 -5.57 -2.26
N LEU A 211 4.23 -5.54 -2.83
CA LEU A 211 4.38 -5.53 -4.28
C LEU A 211 3.82 -6.78 -4.98
N ASN A 212 3.89 -7.94 -4.33
CA ASN A 212 3.32 -9.16 -4.89
C ASN A 212 1.78 -9.17 -4.82
N GLU A 213 1.23 -8.54 -3.78
CA GLU A 213 -0.19 -8.31 -3.58
C GLU A 213 -0.72 -7.33 -4.64
N ASP A 214 -0.11 -6.16 -4.81
CA ASP A 214 -0.44 -5.19 -5.88
C ASP A 214 -0.46 -5.84 -7.28
N ILE A 215 0.52 -6.71 -7.56
CA ILE A 215 0.60 -7.42 -8.85
C ILE A 215 -0.54 -8.42 -9.00
N ARG A 216 -0.97 -9.05 -7.90
CA ARG A 216 -2.07 -9.99 -7.89
C ARG A 216 -3.39 -9.26 -8.10
N GLU A 217 -3.65 -8.21 -7.33
CA GLU A 217 -4.84 -7.34 -7.45
C GLU A 217 -4.95 -6.77 -8.87
N SER A 218 -3.86 -6.25 -9.43
CA SER A 218 -3.83 -5.74 -10.81
C SER A 218 -4.27 -6.78 -11.86
N ARG A 219 -4.07 -8.08 -11.59
CA ARG A 219 -4.55 -9.17 -12.46
C ARG A 219 -6.03 -9.47 -12.24
N GLU A 220 -6.52 -9.31 -11.03
CA GLU A 220 -7.92 -9.45 -10.62
C GLU A 220 -8.76 -8.31 -11.26
N ASP A 221 -8.37 -7.04 -11.13
CA ASP A 221 -9.05 -5.91 -11.81
C ASP A 221 -9.05 -6.06 -13.33
N ARG A 222 -8.01 -6.69 -13.88
CA ARG A 222 -7.94 -6.95 -15.33
C ARG A 222 -8.98 -7.96 -15.77
N ARG A 223 -9.32 -8.93 -14.93
CA ARG A 223 -10.39 -9.91 -15.18
C ARG A 223 -11.75 -9.24 -15.09
N GLU A 224 -12.00 -8.45 -14.05
CA GLU A 224 -13.25 -7.69 -13.87
C GLU A 224 -13.52 -6.77 -15.06
N ARG A 225 -12.54 -5.94 -15.44
CA ARG A 225 -12.65 -5.10 -16.65
C ARG A 225 -12.90 -5.85 -17.95
N ARG A 226 -12.57 -7.14 -18.02
CA ARG A 226 -12.89 -7.99 -19.18
C ARG A 226 -14.34 -8.45 -19.09
N ASP A 227 -14.82 -8.78 -17.91
CA ASP A 227 -16.19 -9.20 -17.66
C ASP A 227 -17.18 -8.04 -17.90
N ASP A 228 -16.91 -6.83 -17.41
CA ASP A 228 -17.76 -5.64 -17.67
C ASP A 228 -17.91 -5.36 -19.17
N ARG A 229 -16.82 -5.55 -19.92
CA ARG A 229 -16.82 -5.38 -21.38
C ARG A 229 -17.69 -6.43 -22.06
N ASN A 230 -17.59 -7.68 -21.62
CA ASN A 230 -18.40 -8.76 -22.16
C ASN A 230 -19.89 -8.52 -21.88
N GLU A 231 -20.26 -8.11 -20.67
CA GLU A 231 -21.64 -7.79 -20.28
C GLU A 231 -22.22 -6.65 -21.12
N ARG A 232 -21.43 -5.58 -21.31
CA ARG A 232 -21.84 -4.46 -22.15
C ARG A 232 -22.07 -4.86 -23.61
N ASP A 233 -21.20 -5.71 -24.15
CA ASP A 233 -21.33 -6.24 -25.50
C ASP A 233 -22.55 -7.17 -25.62
N GLU A 234 -22.88 -7.95 -24.58
CA GLU A 234 -24.10 -8.75 -24.50
C GLU A 234 -25.36 -7.88 -24.55
N TYR A 235 -25.39 -6.79 -23.78
CA TYR A 235 -26.51 -5.84 -23.82
C TYR A 235 -26.67 -5.19 -25.21
N ASP A 236 -25.57 -4.70 -25.79
CA ASP A 236 -25.58 -4.07 -27.11
C ASP A 236 -25.98 -5.03 -28.23
N THR A 237 -25.55 -6.29 -28.16
CA THR A 237 -25.95 -7.33 -29.12
C THR A 237 -27.42 -7.72 -28.96
N LYS A 238 -27.93 -7.91 -27.74
CA LYS A 238 -29.37 -8.14 -27.46
C LYS A 238 -30.21 -6.96 -27.99
N ARG A 239 -29.78 -5.71 -27.77
CA ARG A 239 -30.47 -4.49 -28.24
C ARG A 239 -30.46 -4.38 -29.77
N LYS A 240 -29.33 -4.67 -30.43
CA LYS A 240 -29.23 -4.69 -31.91
C LYS A 240 -30.13 -5.76 -32.54
N ARG A 241 -30.26 -6.94 -31.91
CA ARG A 241 -31.18 -8.00 -32.36
C ARG A 241 -32.64 -7.56 -32.32
N LYS A 242 -33.08 -6.93 -31.23
CA LYS A 242 -34.47 -6.41 -31.09
C LYS A 242 -34.84 -5.35 -32.13
N ARG A 243 -33.89 -4.57 -32.64
CA ARG A 243 -34.14 -3.52 -33.66
C ARG A 243 -34.25 -4.03 -35.11
N ARG A 244 -33.90 -5.30 -35.36
CA ARG A 244 -33.92 -5.91 -36.70
C ARG A 244 -35.18 -6.73 -36.99
N TRP A 245 -36.10 -6.80 -36.02
CA TRP A 245 -37.43 -7.40 -36.12
C TRP A 245 -38.48 -6.28 -36.08
#